data_AF-A0AAN4HCN1-F1
#
_entry.id   AF-A0AAN4HCN1-F1
#
_cell.length_a   1.000
_cell.length_b   1.000
_cell.length_c   1.000
_cell.angle_alpha   90.00
_cell.angle_beta   90.00
_cell.angle_gamma   90.00
#
_symmetry.space_group_name_H-M   'P 1'
#
loop_
_entity.id
_entity.type
_entity.pdbx_description
1 polymer ?
#
loop_
_entity_poly.entity_id
_entity_poly.type
_entity_poly.pdbx_seq_one_letter_code
_entity_poly.pdbx_strand_id
1 'polypeptide(L)'
;MHQTSQYQILDTAAKEGIYPLIAQHIPKERNSDREQAVFNFGLHYSMYSLHNIKKMFKNVHALLKQKFAVPVTEESYHRNYLKYQEETLFRKYAYDQGVNLHAYIALEIEMREKLKVRGHKERMIPSDVREWFIEAIDKLPQEKLRVIELPKQFNLLEFMRTFEHLVRAGVTITAPDQVLTALEIK
;
A
#
# COMPACT_ATOMS: atom_id res chain seq x y z
N MET A 1 18.31 7.38 -12.16
CA MET A 1 18.55 5.99 -11.70
C MET A 1 17.75 5.58 -10.45
N HIS A 2 17.05 6.47 -9.73
CA HIS A 2 16.28 6.10 -8.51
C HIS A 2 14.86 5.53 -8.74
N GLN A 3 14.38 5.46 -9.99
CA GLN A 3 12.99 5.07 -10.26
C GLN A 3 12.74 3.56 -10.10
N THR A 4 13.73 2.73 -10.44
CA THR A 4 13.65 1.27 -10.29
C THR A 4 13.57 0.86 -8.81
N SER A 5 14.28 1.56 -7.92
CA SER A 5 14.21 1.26 -6.48
C SER A 5 12.89 1.71 -5.87
N GLN A 6 12.34 2.86 -6.28
CA GLN A 6 11.04 3.34 -5.79
C GLN A 6 9.90 2.38 -6.15
N TYR A 7 9.84 1.90 -7.40
CA TYR A 7 8.85 0.90 -7.80
C TYR A 7 8.95 -0.37 -6.95
N GLN A 8 10.17 -0.90 -6.76
CA GLN A 8 10.38 -2.10 -5.96
C GLN A 8 9.93 -1.91 -4.49
N ILE A 9 10.09 -0.71 -3.93
CA ILE A 9 9.57 -0.41 -2.58
C ILE A 9 8.05 -0.46 -2.57
N LEU A 10 7.38 0.19 -3.52
CA LEU A 10 5.91 0.25 -3.56
C LEU A 10 5.29 -1.12 -3.84
N ASP A 11 5.89 -1.90 -4.75
CA ASP A 11 5.51 -3.30 -4.99
C ASP A 11 5.67 -4.15 -3.73
N THR A 12 6.79 -4.02 -3.03
CA THR A 12 7.00 -4.69 -1.73
C THR A 12 5.98 -4.23 -0.69
N ALA A 13 5.66 -2.93 -0.63
CA ALA A 13 4.66 -2.40 0.28
C ALA A 13 3.27 -2.98 0.00
N ALA A 14 2.90 -3.19 -1.27
CA ALA A 14 1.61 -3.78 -1.61
C ALA A 14 1.54 -5.26 -1.26
N LYS A 15 2.58 -6.03 -1.60
CA LYS A 15 2.68 -7.45 -1.26
C LYS A 15 2.62 -7.71 0.25
N GLU A 16 3.21 -6.82 1.04
CA GLU A 16 3.22 -6.92 2.50
C GLU A 16 2.05 -6.17 3.18
N GLY A 17 1.09 -5.62 2.41
CA GLY A 17 -0.13 -4.98 2.95
C GLY A 17 0.06 -3.58 3.54
N ILE A 18 1.23 -2.97 3.37
CA ILE A 18 1.58 -1.63 3.86
C ILE A 18 1.07 -0.53 2.93
N TYR A 19 1.07 -0.77 1.61
CA TYR A 19 0.73 0.25 0.62
C TYR A 19 -0.60 0.98 0.89
N PRO A 20 -1.74 0.30 1.15
CA PRO A 20 -3.00 0.99 1.41
C PRO A 20 -3.03 1.84 2.68
N LEU A 21 -2.06 1.67 3.58
CA LEU A 21 -1.96 2.40 4.83
C LEU A 21 -1.20 3.72 4.67
N ILE A 22 -0.38 3.87 3.63
CA ILE A 22 0.55 5.00 3.45
C ILE A 22 -0.19 6.34 3.49
N ALA A 23 -1.28 6.45 2.72
CA ALA A 23 -2.06 7.67 2.59
C ALA A 23 -3.43 7.57 3.28
N GLN A 24 -3.64 6.59 4.18
CA GLN A 24 -4.97 6.36 4.76
C GLN A 24 -5.50 7.57 5.54
N HIS A 25 -4.62 8.31 6.22
CA HIS A 25 -4.96 9.51 7.00
C HIS A 25 -5.37 10.72 6.15
N ILE A 26 -5.10 10.70 4.84
CA ILE A 26 -5.41 11.81 3.93
C ILE A 26 -6.84 11.64 3.39
N PRO A 27 -7.69 12.66 3.39
CA PRO A 27 -9.04 12.56 2.83
C PRO A 27 -9.05 12.13 1.35
N LYS A 28 -10.10 11.40 0.92
CA LYS A 28 -10.21 10.86 -0.47
C LYS A 28 -10.29 11.98 -1.52
N GLU A 29 -10.83 13.13 -1.13
CA GLU A 29 -11.01 14.31 -1.97
C GLU A 29 -9.67 14.95 -2.35
N ARG A 30 -8.62 14.72 -1.55
CA ARG A 30 -7.28 15.28 -1.75
C ARG A 30 -6.37 14.30 -2.52
N ASN A 31 -6.81 13.92 -3.72
CA ASN A 31 -6.15 12.87 -4.51
C ASN A 31 -4.67 13.20 -4.83
N SER A 32 -4.33 14.47 -5.05
CA SER A 32 -2.94 14.93 -5.26
C SER A 32 -2.05 14.68 -4.04
N ASP A 33 -2.56 14.95 -2.84
CA ASP A 33 -1.81 14.81 -1.59
C ASP A 33 -1.58 13.32 -1.29
N ARG A 34 -2.55 12.48 -1.63
CA ARG A 34 -2.44 11.02 -1.53
C ARG A 34 -1.36 10.46 -2.44
N GLU A 35 -1.34 10.89 -3.70
CA GLU A 35 -0.29 10.50 -4.66
C GLU A 35 1.09 10.98 -4.17
N GLN A 36 1.18 12.21 -3.69
CA GLN A 36 2.43 12.76 -3.15
C GLN A 36 2.92 11.99 -1.91
N ALA A 37 2.02 11.57 -1.01
CA ALA A 37 2.37 10.77 0.15
C ALA A 37 2.93 9.40 -0.23
N VAL A 38 2.32 8.73 -1.21
CA VAL A 38 2.84 7.45 -1.76
C VAL A 38 4.19 7.65 -2.42
N PHE A 39 4.35 8.73 -3.19
CA PHE A 39 5.61 9.06 -3.83
C PHE A 39 6.74 9.30 -2.80
N ASN A 40 6.47 10.13 -1.79
CA ASN A 40 7.39 10.44 -0.71
C ASN A 40 7.78 9.19 0.11
N PHE A 41 6.82 8.30 0.36
CA PHE A 41 7.07 7.02 1.03
C PHE A 41 8.07 6.17 0.24
N GLY A 42 7.83 6.00 -1.07
CA GLY A 42 8.73 5.26 -1.93
C GLY A 42 10.13 5.88 -2.01
N LEU A 43 10.23 7.21 -2.04
CA LEU A 43 11.53 7.91 -2.02
C LEU A 43 12.26 7.72 -0.69
N HIS A 44 11.57 7.83 0.45
CA HIS A 44 12.19 7.68 1.78
C HIS A 44 12.93 6.35 1.93
N TYR A 45 12.35 5.29 1.37
CA TYR A 45 12.83 3.93 1.47
C TYR A 45 13.69 3.49 0.27
N SER A 46 13.88 4.35 -0.73
CA SER A 46 14.57 4.01 -2.00
C SER A 46 16.04 3.61 -1.86
N MET A 47 16.70 3.96 -0.75
CA MET A 47 18.11 3.67 -0.47
C MET A 47 18.32 2.47 0.47
N TYR A 48 17.26 1.89 1.01
CA TYR A 48 17.35 0.74 1.91
C TYR A 48 17.45 -0.56 1.10
N SER A 49 18.00 -1.61 1.71
CA SER A 49 17.98 -2.93 1.08
C SER A 49 16.57 -3.52 1.08
N LEU A 50 16.17 -4.14 -0.04
CA LEU A 50 14.84 -4.76 -0.18
C LEU A 50 14.58 -5.84 0.88
N HIS A 51 15.62 -6.60 1.26
CA HIS A 51 15.50 -7.61 2.31
C HIS A 51 15.09 -6.99 3.65
N ASN A 52 15.75 -5.89 4.06
CA ASN A 52 15.45 -5.23 5.33
C ASN A 52 14.09 -4.55 5.31
N ILE A 53 13.73 -3.92 4.19
CA ILE A 53 12.40 -3.32 4.00
C ILE A 53 11.31 -4.37 4.09
N LYS A 54 11.47 -5.51 3.40
CA LYS A 54 10.48 -6.59 3.43
C LYS A 54 10.27 -7.08 4.86
N LYS A 55 11.34 -7.31 5.61
CA LYS A 55 11.27 -7.71 7.02
C LYS A 55 10.55 -6.66 7.87
N MET A 56 10.87 -5.38 7.68
CA MET A 56 10.25 -4.27 8.41
C MET A 56 8.75 -4.14 8.09
N PHE A 57 8.38 -4.14 6.82
CA PHE A 57 6.98 -4.05 6.37
C PHE A 57 6.15 -5.20 6.93
N LYS A 58 6.69 -6.42 6.88
CA LYS A 58 6.05 -7.60 7.48
C LYS A 58 5.82 -7.43 8.98
N ASN A 59 6.83 -6.95 9.72
CA ASN A 59 6.73 -6.75 11.17
C ASN A 59 5.71 -5.65 11.52
N VAL A 60 5.77 -4.50 10.85
CA VAL A 60 4.85 -3.39 11.04
C VAL A 60 3.42 -3.83 10.71
N HIS A 61 3.22 -4.51 9.59
CA HIS A 61 1.92 -5.03 9.21
C HIS A 61 1.39 -6.03 10.25
N ALA A 62 2.23 -6.94 10.77
CA ALA A 62 1.84 -7.87 11.82
C ALA A 62 1.39 -7.15 13.11
N LEU A 63 2.14 -6.13 13.56
CA LEU A 63 1.78 -5.33 14.73
C LEU A 63 0.45 -4.59 14.55
N LEU A 64 0.26 -3.95 13.40
CA LEU A 64 -0.98 -3.22 13.11
C LEU A 64 -2.17 -4.18 12.97
N LYS A 65 -1.97 -5.35 12.35
CA LYS A 65 -3.00 -6.38 12.21
C LYS A 65 -3.49 -6.91 13.55
N GLN A 66 -2.64 -6.99 14.58
CA GLN A 66 -3.07 -7.45 15.91
C GLN A 66 -4.15 -6.55 16.53
N LYS A 67 -4.07 -5.23 16.29
CA LYS A 67 -4.95 -4.24 16.94
C LYS A 67 -6.08 -3.73 16.04
N PHE A 68 -5.85 -3.64 14.72
CA PHE A 68 -6.71 -2.89 13.81
C PHE A 68 -7.34 -3.75 12.70
N ALA A 69 -7.29 -5.08 12.80
CA ALA A 69 -7.84 -5.96 11.76
C ALA A 69 -9.39 -5.99 11.77
N VAL A 70 -9.97 -5.59 10.64
CA VAL A 70 -11.41 -5.62 10.37
C VAL A 70 -11.71 -6.46 9.11
N PRO A 71 -12.94 -6.97 8.92
CA PRO A 71 -13.33 -7.65 7.68
C PRO A 71 -13.18 -6.75 6.45
N VAL A 72 -12.82 -7.33 5.30
CA VAL A 72 -12.77 -6.61 4.01
C VAL A 72 -14.16 -6.17 3.56
N THR A 73 -14.24 -4.91 3.17
CA THR A 73 -15.40 -4.27 2.53
C THR A 73 -15.03 -3.84 1.11
N GLU A 74 -16.04 -3.55 0.26
CA GLU A 74 -15.79 -2.96 -1.06
C GLU A 74 -14.97 -1.67 -0.93
N GLU A 75 -15.31 -0.82 0.04
CA GLU A 75 -14.59 0.42 0.33
C GLU A 75 -13.09 0.21 0.59
N SER A 76 -12.69 -0.99 1.03
CA SER A 76 -11.29 -1.35 1.26
C SER A 76 -10.47 -1.32 -0.03
N TYR A 77 -11.08 -1.67 -1.17
CA TYR A 77 -10.47 -1.60 -2.50
C TYR A 77 -10.32 -0.15 -2.99
N HIS A 78 -11.25 0.71 -2.60
CA HIS A 78 -11.29 2.12 -3.00
C HIS A 78 -10.51 3.05 -2.06
N ARG A 79 -9.65 2.50 -1.19
CA ARG A 79 -8.83 3.32 -0.28
C ARG A 79 -7.75 4.08 -1.01
N ASN A 80 -7.10 3.48 -2.01
CA ASN A 80 -5.97 4.11 -2.69
C ASN A 80 -6.41 5.23 -3.64
N TYR A 81 -5.50 6.19 -3.86
CA TYR A 81 -5.70 7.25 -4.86
C TYR A 81 -6.02 6.63 -6.23
N LEU A 82 -6.80 7.34 -7.04
CA LEU A 82 -7.16 6.91 -8.39
C LEU A 82 -6.25 7.63 -9.39
N LYS A 83 -5.62 6.86 -10.27
CA LYS A 83 -4.78 7.40 -11.35
C LYS A 83 -5.47 7.36 -12.70
N TYR A 84 -6.18 6.26 -12.98
CA TYR A 84 -6.92 6.06 -14.22
C TYR A 84 -8.41 5.86 -13.94
N GLN A 85 -9.26 6.21 -14.90
CA GLN A 85 -10.71 6.19 -14.70
C GLN A 85 -11.23 4.76 -14.50
N GLU A 86 -10.65 3.81 -15.22
CA GLU A 86 -11.06 2.40 -15.25
C GLU A 86 -10.69 1.65 -13.96
N GLU A 87 -9.79 2.17 -13.13
CA GLU A 87 -9.41 1.55 -11.84
C GLU A 87 -10.62 1.35 -10.93
N THR A 88 -11.63 2.23 -11.00
CA THR A 88 -12.87 2.06 -10.22
C THR A 88 -13.62 0.79 -10.62
N LEU A 89 -13.67 0.50 -11.93
CA LEU A 89 -14.35 -0.69 -12.46
C LEU A 89 -13.56 -1.96 -12.12
N PHE A 90 -12.23 -1.91 -12.23
CA PHE A 90 -11.39 -3.05 -11.87
C PHE A 90 -11.41 -3.38 -10.39
N ARG A 91 -11.43 -2.37 -9.52
CA ARG A 91 -11.56 -2.54 -8.06
C ARG A 91 -12.86 -3.24 -7.69
N LYS A 92 -13.98 -2.78 -8.28
CA LYS A 92 -15.29 -3.40 -8.09
C LYS A 92 -15.30 -4.84 -8.58
N TYR A 93 -14.78 -5.08 -9.79
CA TYR A 93 -14.66 -6.42 -10.35
C TYR A 93 -13.85 -7.36 -9.44
N ALA A 94 -12.70 -6.92 -8.95
CA ALA A 94 -11.86 -7.70 -8.04
C ALA A 94 -12.57 -8.00 -6.70
N TYR A 95 -13.32 -7.03 -6.16
CA TYR A 95 -14.12 -7.24 -4.95
C TYR A 95 -15.21 -8.29 -5.15
N ASP A 96 -15.94 -8.21 -6.26
CA ASP A 96 -17.02 -9.13 -6.62
C ASP A 96 -16.49 -10.56 -6.81
N GLN A 97 -15.31 -10.71 -7.43
CA GLN A 97 -14.59 -11.98 -7.57
C GLN A 97 -13.98 -12.50 -6.25
N GLY A 98 -14.06 -11.72 -5.16
CA GLY A 98 -13.50 -12.11 -3.86
C GLY A 98 -11.97 -12.22 -3.87
N VAL A 99 -11.31 -11.47 -4.76
CA VAL A 99 -9.85 -11.44 -4.90
C VAL A 99 -9.21 -11.02 -3.57
N ASN A 100 -7.95 -11.40 -3.36
CA ASN A 100 -7.16 -10.92 -2.25
C ASN A 100 -6.75 -9.46 -2.46
N LEU A 101 -7.08 -8.58 -1.51
CA LEU A 101 -6.82 -7.14 -1.64
C LEU A 101 -5.33 -6.82 -1.85
N HIS A 102 -4.42 -7.51 -1.14
CA HIS A 102 -2.99 -7.22 -1.27
C HIS A 102 -2.46 -7.64 -2.64
N ALA A 103 -2.89 -8.80 -3.11
CA ALA A 103 -2.55 -9.29 -4.45
C ALA A 103 -3.10 -8.35 -5.54
N TYR A 104 -4.33 -7.87 -5.38
CA TYR A 104 -4.94 -6.89 -6.27
C TYR A 104 -4.16 -5.57 -6.29
N ILE A 105 -3.82 -5.01 -5.14
CA ILE A 105 -3.08 -3.74 -5.07
C ILE A 105 -1.68 -3.90 -5.70
N ALA A 106 -1.01 -5.02 -5.49
CA ALA A 106 0.29 -5.29 -6.12
C ALA A 106 0.16 -5.31 -7.65
N LEU A 107 -0.88 -5.98 -8.17
CA LEU A 107 -1.19 -5.99 -9.60
C LEU A 107 -1.51 -4.59 -10.13
N GLU A 108 -2.29 -3.78 -9.41
CA GLU A 108 -2.61 -2.39 -9.79
C GLU A 108 -1.34 -1.52 -9.90
N ILE A 109 -0.37 -1.70 -8.99
CA ILE A 109 0.93 -1.01 -9.06
C ILE A 109 1.74 -1.47 -10.28
N GLU A 110 1.75 -2.77 -10.58
CA GLU A 110 2.42 -3.33 -11.76
C GLU A 110 1.84 -2.74 -13.06
N MET A 111 0.50 -2.70 -13.16
CA MET A 111 -0.19 -2.08 -14.29
C MET A 111 0.19 -0.59 -14.44
N ARG A 112 0.19 0.17 -13.35
CA ARG A 112 0.59 1.59 -13.36
C ARG A 112 2.03 1.77 -13.83
N GLU A 113 2.94 0.91 -13.41
CA GLU A 113 4.34 0.95 -13.85
C GLU A 113 4.47 0.58 -15.33
N LYS A 114 3.75 -0.44 -15.80
CA LYS A 114 3.72 -0.83 -17.22
C LYS A 114 3.28 0.33 -18.12
N LEU A 115 2.25 1.07 -17.72
CA LEU A 115 1.80 2.27 -18.43
C LEU A 115 2.85 3.39 -18.41
N LYS A 116 3.47 3.63 -17.26
CA LYS A 116 4.51 4.65 -17.10
C LYS A 116 5.75 4.34 -17.95
N VAL A 117 6.24 3.10 -17.99
CA VAL A 117 7.39 2.67 -18.81
C VAL A 117 7.11 2.87 -20.30
N ARG A 118 5.85 2.70 -20.73
CA ARG A 118 5.39 3.02 -22.09
C ARG A 118 5.26 4.51 -22.37
N GLY A 119 5.53 5.38 -21.40
CA GLY A 119 5.37 6.83 -21.52
C GLY A 119 3.92 7.28 -21.62
N HIS A 120 2.97 6.46 -21.16
CA HIS A 120 1.55 6.78 -21.22
C HIS A 120 1.20 7.95 -20.29
N LYS A 121 0.48 8.95 -20.83
CA LYS A 121 0.11 10.19 -20.12
C LYS A 121 -1.39 10.43 -20.05
N GLU A 122 -2.19 9.61 -20.72
CA GLU A 122 -3.64 9.80 -20.76
C GLU A 122 -4.29 9.25 -19.48
N ARG A 123 -5.55 9.62 -19.26
CA ARG A 123 -6.34 9.14 -18.12
C ARG A 123 -7.03 7.80 -18.39
N MET A 124 -7.10 7.39 -19.66
CA MET A 124 -7.75 6.15 -20.09
C MET A 124 -6.71 5.08 -20.36
N ILE A 125 -6.97 3.87 -19.88
CA ILE A 125 -6.04 2.74 -20.05
C ILE A 125 -6.21 2.16 -21.46
N PRO A 126 -5.12 1.99 -22.23
CA PRO A 126 -5.15 1.31 -23.52
C PRO A 126 -5.80 -0.07 -23.45
N SER A 127 -6.58 -0.43 -24.49
CA SER A 127 -7.38 -1.67 -24.49
C SER A 127 -6.56 -2.93 -24.24
N ASP A 128 -5.36 -3.03 -24.82
CA ASP A 128 -4.45 -4.18 -24.62
C ASP A 128 -4.03 -4.34 -23.16
N VAL A 129 -3.82 -3.23 -22.45
CA VAL A 129 -3.50 -3.24 -21.02
C VAL A 129 -4.74 -3.56 -20.18
N ARG A 130 -5.92 -3.08 -20.57
CA ARG A 130 -7.18 -3.41 -19.88
C ARG A 130 -7.49 -4.90 -19.95
N GLU A 131 -7.38 -5.50 -21.13
CA GLU A 131 -7.60 -6.94 -21.33
C GLU A 131 -6.61 -7.77 -20.51
N TRP A 132 -5.31 -7.45 -20.60
CA TRP A 132 -4.27 -8.09 -19.79
C TRP A 132 -4.56 -7.97 -18.28
N PHE A 133 -5.02 -6.81 -17.83
CA PHE A 133 -5.28 -6.56 -16.42
C PHE A 133 -6.46 -7.39 -15.89
N ILE A 134 -7.54 -7.50 -16.66
CA ILE A 134 -8.70 -8.34 -16.31
C ILE A 134 -8.27 -9.81 -16.21
N GLU A 135 -7.56 -10.32 -17.22
CA GLU A 135 -7.04 -11.70 -17.19
C GLU A 135 -6.09 -11.96 -16.01
N ALA A 136 -5.34 -10.94 -15.61
CA ALA A 136 -4.45 -11.05 -14.46
C ALA A 136 -5.24 -11.06 -13.14
N ILE A 137 -6.31 -10.27 -13.02
CA ILE A 137 -7.22 -10.29 -11.86
C ILE A 137 -7.83 -11.70 -11.70
N ASP A 138 -8.27 -12.31 -12.78
CA ASP A 138 -8.90 -13.65 -12.75
C ASP A 138 -7.96 -14.75 -12.23
N LYS A 139 -6.64 -14.53 -12.33
CA LYS A 139 -5.60 -15.46 -11.87
C LYS A 139 -5.16 -15.19 -10.43
N LEU A 140 -5.64 -14.13 -9.78
CA LEU A 140 -5.26 -13.79 -8.42
C LEU A 140 -5.93 -14.73 -7.41
N PRO A 141 -5.30 -14.95 -6.23
CA PRO A 141 -5.92 -15.73 -5.18
C PRO A 141 -7.22 -15.08 -4.71
N GLN A 142 -8.28 -15.87 -4.60
CA GLN A 142 -9.59 -15.45 -4.12
C GLN A 142 -9.69 -15.70 -2.61
N GLU A 143 -9.18 -14.76 -1.81
CA GLU A 143 -9.22 -14.84 -0.35
C GLU A 143 -9.58 -13.48 0.26
N LYS A 144 -10.73 -13.41 0.93
CA LYS A 144 -11.16 -12.23 1.69
C LYS A 144 -10.43 -12.18 3.04
N LEU A 145 -9.21 -11.64 3.03
CA LEU A 145 -8.44 -11.39 4.25
C LEU A 145 -9.10 -10.31 5.13
N ARG A 146 -8.67 -10.21 6.39
CA ARG A 146 -8.95 -9.02 7.22
C ARG A 146 -7.98 -7.91 6.83
N VAL A 147 -8.49 -6.69 6.67
CA VAL A 147 -7.69 -5.49 6.40
C VAL A 147 -7.47 -4.69 7.66
N ILE A 148 -6.41 -3.89 7.66
CA ILE A 148 -6.11 -2.97 8.75
C ILE A 148 -6.92 -1.69 8.54
N GLU A 149 -7.65 -1.24 9.56
CA GLU A 149 -8.25 0.09 9.60
C GLU A 149 -7.61 0.96 10.68
N LEU A 150 -6.75 1.88 10.23
CA LEU A 150 -6.12 2.85 11.11
C LEU A 150 -7.04 4.05 11.41
N PRO A 151 -6.92 4.67 12.60
CA PRO A 151 -7.57 5.94 12.92
C PRO A 151 -7.23 7.04 11.89
N LYS A 152 -8.15 7.99 11.67
CA LYS A 152 -8.01 9.04 10.64
C LYS A 152 -6.74 9.90 10.78
N GLN A 153 -6.24 10.07 11.99
CA GLN A 153 -5.02 10.85 12.29
C GLN A 153 -3.72 10.03 12.25
N PHE A 154 -3.80 8.72 11.99
CA PHE A 154 -2.65 7.84 12.08
C PHE A 154 -1.73 8.00 10.87
N ASN A 155 -0.53 8.54 11.08
CA ASN A 155 0.50 8.64 10.06
C ASN A 155 1.42 7.41 10.09
N LEU A 156 1.29 6.54 9.08
CA LEU A 156 2.11 5.34 8.96
C LEU A 156 3.61 5.65 8.88
N LEU A 157 4.01 6.70 8.17
CA LEU A 157 5.42 7.03 8.01
C LEU A 157 6.05 7.44 9.36
N GLU A 158 5.32 8.18 10.18
CA GLU A 158 5.76 8.53 11.54
C GLU A 158 5.85 7.31 12.44
N PHE A 159 4.83 6.44 12.39
CA PHE A 159 4.84 5.18 13.13
C PHE A 159 6.06 4.33 12.78
N MET A 160 6.36 4.18 11.48
CA MET A 160 7.49 3.39 11.01
C MET A 160 8.84 4.01 11.40
N ARG A 161 8.96 5.34 11.36
CA ARG A 161 10.18 6.04 11.84
C ARG A 161 10.40 5.83 13.34
N THR A 162 9.34 5.91 14.15
CA THR A 162 9.42 5.65 15.59
C THR A 162 9.76 4.19 15.86
N PHE A 163 9.14 3.25 15.13
CA PHE A 163 9.47 1.83 15.17
C PHE A 163 10.96 1.60 14.87
N GLU A 164 11.48 2.17 13.78
CA GLU A 164 12.90 2.05 13.43
C GLU A 164 13.82 2.63 14.51
N HIS A 165 13.47 3.78 15.08
CA HIS A 165 14.26 4.39 16.15
C HIS A 165 14.36 3.49 17.38
N LEU A 166 13.23 2.91 17.81
CA LEU A 166 13.17 1.98 18.93
C LEU A 166 13.97 0.70 18.66
N VAL A 167 13.87 0.13 17.45
CA VAL A 167 14.67 -1.05 17.06
C VAL A 167 16.17 -0.74 17.05
N ARG A 168 16.58 0.44 16.56
CA ARG A 168 17.99 0.88 16.59
C ARG A 168 18.49 1.12 18.01
N ALA A 169 17.62 1.52 18.93
CA ALA A 169 17.91 1.63 20.35
C ALA A 169 17.95 0.28 21.09
N GLY A 170 17.75 -0.85 20.39
CA GLY A 170 17.78 -2.20 20.96
C GLY A 170 16.49 -2.63 21.65
N VAL A 171 15.38 -1.88 21.50
CA VAL A 171 14.09 -2.23 22.08
C VAL A 171 13.44 -3.35 21.26
N THR A 172 13.05 -4.43 21.93
CA THR A 172 12.27 -5.51 21.31
C THR A 172 10.79 -5.14 21.31
N ILE A 173 10.24 -4.83 20.14
CA ILE A 173 8.85 -4.41 19.99
C ILE A 173 7.97 -5.64 19.80
N THR A 174 7.07 -5.88 20.76
CA THR A 174 6.14 -7.01 20.76
C THR A 174 4.68 -6.58 20.59
N ALA A 175 4.35 -5.32 20.88
CA ALA A 175 3.00 -4.78 20.79
C ALA A 175 2.96 -3.42 20.08
N PRO A 176 1.88 -3.13 19.31
CA PRO A 176 1.74 -1.83 18.64
C PRO A 176 1.69 -0.65 19.63
N ASP A 177 1.21 -0.89 20.86
CA ASP A 177 1.12 0.14 21.90
C ASP A 177 2.47 0.72 22.30
N GLN A 178 3.54 -0.07 22.28
CA GLN A 178 4.89 0.41 22.59
C GLN A 178 5.35 1.50 21.63
N VAL A 179 4.98 1.40 20.36
CA VAL A 179 5.30 2.40 19.33
C VAL A 179 4.34 3.58 19.43
N LEU A 180 3.05 3.31 19.67
CA LEU A 180 2.03 4.36 19.84
C LEU A 180 2.33 5.28 21.02
N THR A 181 2.67 4.73 22.19
CA THR A 181 3.04 5.51 23.37
C THR A 181 4.29 6.36 23.12
N ALA A 182 5.29 5.84 22.40
CA ALA A 182 6.46 6.62 22.02
C ALA A 182 6.14 7.74 21.00
N LEU A 183 5.04 7.60 20.26
CA LEU A 183 4.56 8.59 19.30
C LEU A 183 3.74 9.70 19.99
N GLU A 184 3.01 9.36 21.06
CA GLU A 184 2.27 10.30 21.92
C GLU A 184 3.17 11.12 22.87
N ILE A 185 4.41 10.66 23.13
CA ILE A 185 5.40 11.37 23.98
C ILE A 185 6.16 12.48 23.19
N LYS A 186 5.84 12.71 21.91
CA LYS A 186 6.42 13.80 21.10
C LYS A 186 5.56 15.06 21.10
#